data_AF-A0A2H9L9Y9-F1
#
_entry.id   AF-A0A2H9L9Y9-F1
#
_cell.length_a   1.000
_cell.length_b   1.000
_cell.length_c   1.000
_cell.angle_alpha   90.00
_cell.angle_beta   90.00
_cell.angle_gamma   90.00
#
_symmetry.space_group_name_H-M   'P 1'
#
loop_
_entity.id
_entity.type
_entity.pdbx_description
1 polymer ?
#
loop_
_entity_poly.entity_id
_entity_poly.type
_entity_poly.pdbx_seq_one_letter_code
_entity_poly.pdbx_strand_id
1 'polypeptide(L)'
;MHNICICNAFGVYSMVDARVTLSDYSNRVLAVVKAKYALKDKSEALNKFVESYGRNELECEATEAYVKHFLDVENEHFRKYGYKKMSGKELDALFGK
;
A
#
# COMPACT_ATOMS: atom_id res chain seq x y z
N MET A 1 13.37 0.48 -13.22
CA MET A 1 13.50 0.58 -11.75
C MET A 1 12.11 0.33 -11.16
N HIS A 2 11.85 -0.91 -10.75
CA HIS A 2 10.53 -1.34 -10.31
C HIS A 2 10.36 -1.01 -8.83
N ASN A 3 9.55 0.00 -8.52
CA ASN A 3 9.07 0.28 -7.16
C ASN A 3 8.09 -0.84 -6.74
N ILE A 4 8.66 -1.94 -6.26
CA ILE A 4 7.92 -2.90 -5.47
C ILE A 4 7.71 -2.19 -4.12
N CYS A 5 6.52 -1.64 -3.90
CA CYS A 5 6.08 -1.27 -2.55
C CYS A 5 6.18 -2.53 -1.68
N ILE A 6 7.23 -2.58 -0.86
CA ILE A 6 7.44 -3.63 0.13
C ILE A 6 6.55 -3.26 1.31
N CYS A 7 5.31 -3.72 1.31
CA CYS A 7 4.37 -3.63 2.44
C CYS A 7 4.73 -4.62 3.56
N ASN A 8 6.01 -4.93 3.75
CA ASN A 8 6.46 -6.01 4.63
C ASN A 8 7.40 -5.44 5.70
N ALA A 9 6.83 -4.67 6.62
CA ALA A 9 7.51 -4.28 7.84
C ALA A 9 6.50 -4.41 8.98
N PHE A 10 6.71 -5.39 9.86
CA PHE A 10 5.97 -5.61 11.11
C PHE A 10 4.54 -6.16 11.02
N GLY A 11 4.39 -7.34 10.44
CA GLY A 11 3.28 -8.24 10.78
C GLY A 11 3.85 -9.54 11.32
N VAL A 12 3.51 -9.93 12.54
CA VAL A 12 3.69 -11.32 12.99
C VAL A 12 2.90 -12.18 12.00
N TYR A 13 3.58 -12.87 11.07
CA TYR A 13 2.95 -13.87 10.21
C TYR A 13 2.53 -15.05 11.11
N SER A 14 1.39 -14.94 11.80
CA SER A 14 0.68 -16.13 12.21
C SER A 14 0.13 -16.75 10.94
N MET A 15 0.55 -17.96 10.62
CA MET A 15 -0.10 -18.72 9.56
C MET A 15 -1.52 -19.00 10.02
N VAL A 16 -2.50 -18.33 9.41
CA VAL A 16 -3.92 -18.49 9.75
C VAL A 16 -4.57 -19.35 8.69
N ASP A 17 -5.17 -20.47 9.12
CA ASP A 17 -5.99 -21.32 8.26
C ASP A 17 -7.44 -20.85 8.29
N ALA A 18 -8.04 -20.72 7.11
CA ALA A 18 -9.45 -20.36 6.96
C ALA A 18 -10.17 -21.41 6.11
N ARG A 19 -11.38 -21.81 6.55
CA ARG A 19 -12.31 -22.60 5.72
C ARG A 19 -13.24 -21.63 4.99
N VAL A 20 -13.17 -21.61 3.67
CA VAL A 20 -13.97 -20.71 2.83
C VAL A 20 -14.77 -21.49 1.80
N THR A 21 -16.00 -21.04 1.54
CA THR A 21 -16.83 -21.56 0.46
C THR A 21 -16.68 -20.64 -0.75
N LEU A 22 -16.24 -21.18 -1.88
CA LEU A 22 -16.00 -20.43 -3.11
C LEU A 22 -17.04 -20.76 -4.16
N SER A 23 -17.49 -19.76 -4.91
CA SER A 23 -18.32 -19.98 -6.10
C SER A 23 -17.55 -20.71 -7.20
N ASP A 24 -18.26 -21.32 -8.15
CA ASP A 24 -17.65 -21.96 -9.32
C ASP A 24 -16.81 -20.97 -10.14
N TYR A 25 -17.30 -19.74 -10.28
CA TYR A 25 -16.57 -18.68 -10.97
C TYR A 25 -15.27 -18.34 -10.25
N SER A 26 -15.32 -18.16 -8.92
CA SER A 26 -14.13 -17.89 -8.09
C SER A 26 -13.08 -19.00 -8.22
N ASN A 27 -13.51 -20.27 -8.25
CA ASN A 27 -12.63 -21.41 -8.47
C ASN A 27 -11.92 -21.37 -9.83
N ARG A 28 -12.62 -20.97 -10.90
CA ARG A 28 -12.05 -20.82 -12.24
C ARG A 28 -11.03 -19.68 -12.29
N VAL A 29 -11.37 -18.53 -11.70
CA VAL A 29 -10.44 -17.39 -11.61
C VAL A 29 -9.16 -17.78 -10.90
N LEU A 30 -9.25 -18.43 -9.73
CA LEU A 30 -8.08 -18.89 -8.98
C LEU A 30 -7.25 -19.93 -9.75
N ALA A 31 -7.88 -20.81 -10.55
CA ALA A 31 -7.15 -21.75 -11.40
C ALA A 31 -6.34 -21.04 -12.49
N VAL A 32 -6.90 -20.01 -13.12
CA VAL A 32 -6.19 -19.18 -14.11
C VAL A 32 -5.04 -18.43 -13.46
N VAL A 33 -5.25 -17.82 -12.29
CA VAL A 33 -4.20 -17.11 -11.54
C VAL A 33 -3.08 -18.08 -11.14
N LYS A 34 -3.43 -19.27 -10.62
CA LYS A 34 -2.47 -20.31 -10.27
C LYS A 34 -1.58 -20.68 -11.46
N ALA A 35 -2.20 -20.94 -12.62
CA ALA A 35 -1.47 -21.29 -13.84
C ALA A 35 -0.60 -20.14 -14.35
N LYS A 36 -1.12 -18.91 -14.35
CA LYS A 36 -0.43 -17.70 -14.82
C LYS A 36 0.86 -17.43 -14.04
N TYR A 37 0.87 -17.68 -12.74
CA TYR A 37 2.02 -17.43 -11.87
C TYR A 37 2.78 -18.71 -11.47
N ALA A 38 2.47 -19.85 -12.10
CA ALA A 38 3.06 -21.17 -11.81
C ALA A 38 3.06 -21.52 -10.30
N LEU A 39 1.96 -21.24 -9.61
CA LEU A 39 1.83 -21.42 -8.16
C LEU A 39 1.47 -22.87 -7.82
N LYS A 40 1.88 -23.32 -6.64
CA LYS A 40 1.74 -24.71 -6.18
C LYS A 40 0.30 -25.00 -5.79
N ASP A 41 -0.34 -24.10 -5.05
CA ASP A 41 -1.63 -24.32 -4.41
C ASP A 41 -2.64 -23.20 -4.68
N LYS A 42 -3.94 -23.49 -4.49
CA LYS A 42 -5.01 -22.48 -4.63
C LYS A 42 -4.90 -21.38 -3.58
N SER A 43 -4.39 -21.71 -2.38
CA SER A 43 -4.15 -20.74 -1.30
C SER A 43 -3.09 -19.72 -1.70
N GLU A 44 -2.00 -20.15 -2.34
CA GLU A 44 -0.99 -19.23 -2.89
C GLU A 44 -1.57 -18.33 -3.98
N ALA A 45 -2.42 -18.88 -4.85
CA ALA A 45 -3.11 -18.10 -5.87
C ALA A 45 -4.05 -17.06 -5.27
N LEU A 46 -4.75 -17.39 -4.18
CA LEU A 46 -5.60 -16.46 -3.46
C LEU A 46 -4.77 -15.34 -2.82
N ASN A 47 -3.68 -15.67 -2.12
CA ASN A 47 -2.78 -14.66 -1.54
C ASN A 47 -2.22 -13.74 -2.62
N LYS A 48 -1.79 -14.30 -3.76
CA LYS A 48 -1.26 -13.50 -4.88
C LYS A 48 -2.30 -12.60 -5.50
N PHE A 49 -3.53 -13.09 -5.63
CA PHE A 49 -4.66 -12.30 -6.09
C PHE A 49 -4.94 -11.13 -5.15
N VAL A 50 -4.96 -11.37 -3.83
CA VAL A 50 -5.16 -10.34 -2.81
C VAL A 50 -4.02 -9.32 -2.79
N GLU A 51 -2.75 -9.72 -2.92
CA GLU A 51 -1.63 -8.77 -3.04
C GLU A 51 -1.78 -7.85 -4.25
N SER A 52 -2.25 -8.41 -5.37
CA SER A 52 -2.39 -7.68 -6.63
C SER A 52 -3.59 -6.75 -6.64
N TYR A 53 -4.68 -7.14 -5.97
CA TYR A 53 -5.93 -6.36 -5.87
C TYR A 53 -5.90 -5.38 -4.69
N GLY A 54 -5.33 -5.80 -3.56
CA GLY A 54 -5.36 -5.12 -2.28
C GLY A 54 -4.71 -3.75 -2.29
N ARG A 55 -3.79 -3.47 -3.22
CA ARG A 55 -3.23 -2.13 -3.42
C ARG A 55 -4.25 -1.07 -3.82
N ASN A 56 -5.38 -1.47 -4.42
CA ASN A 56 -6.45 -0.56 -4.79
C ASN A 56 -7.46 -0.35 -3.65
N GLU A 57 -7.57 -1.31 -2.73
CA GLU A 57 -8.56 -1.29 -1.64
C GLU A 57 -7.98 -0.80 -0.32
N LEU A 58 -6.67 -0.98 -0.11
CA LEU A 58 -5.96 -0.57 1.09
C LEU A 58 -4.84 0.40 0.72
N GLU A 59 -4.84 1.56 1.36
CA GLU A 59 -3.69 2.45 1.35
C GLU A 59 -2.50 1.73 1.98
N CYS A 60 -1.31 1.93 1.41
CA CYS A 60 -0.10 1.34 1.98
C CYS A 60 0.17 1.91 3.36
N GLU A 61 0.48 1.04 4.33
CA GLU A 61 0.95 1.49 5.63
C GLU A 61 2.22 2.33 5.48
N ALA A 62 2.29 3.44 6.20
CA ALA A 62 3.46 4.30 6.21
C ALA A 62 4.65 3.54 6.81
N THR A 63 5.63 3.22 5.98
CA THR A 63 6.85 2.57 6.46
C THR A 63 7.61 3.52 7.39
N GLU A 64 8.33 2.98 8.38
CA GLU A 64 9.18 3.79 9.26
C GLU A 64 10.17 4.68 8.47
N ALA A 65 10.67 4.18 7.34
CA ALA A 65 11.54 4.93 6.46
C ALA A 65 10.83 6.15 5.84
N TYR A 66 9.57 5.98 5.43
CA TYR A 66 8.76 7.08 4.91
C TYR A 66 8.44 8.11 5.99
N VAL A 67 8.12 7.66 7.22
CA VAL A 67 7.89 8.55 8.36
C VAL A 67 9.15 9.36 8.68
N LYS A 68 10.32 8.72 8.72
CA LYS A 68 11.61 9.42 8.93
C LYS A 68 11.87 10.45 7.84
N HIS A 69 11.71 10.08 6.58
CA HIS A 69 11.88 11.01 5.47
C HIS A 69 10.94 12.22 5.59
N PHE A 70 9.68 12.01 5.98
CA PHE A 70 8.72 13.10 6.15
C PHE A 70 9.15 14.07 7.27
N LEU A 71 9.60 13.52 8.40
CA LEU A 71 10.13 14.31 9.52
C LEU A 71 11.40 15.09 9.13
N ASP A 72 12.27 14.50 8.31
CA ASP A 72 13.48 15.16 7.82
C ASP A 72 13.12 16.35 6.92
N VAL A 73 12.19 16.17 5.98
CA VAL A 73 11.69 17.25 5.10
C VAL A 73 11.03 18.36 5.91
N GLU A 74 10.23 18.00 6.92
CA GLU A 74 9.59 18.96 7.83
C GLU A 74 10.65 19.79 8.59
N ASN A 75 11.64 19.12 9.17
CA ASN A 75 12.72 19.77 9.90
C ASN A 75 13.56 20.69 8.99
N GLU A 76 13.89 20.26 7.77
CA GLU A 76 14.59 21.10 6.80
C GLU A 76 13.80 22.35 6.42
N HIS A 77 12.49 22.19 6.19
CA HIS A 77 11.60 23.30 5.88
C HIS A 77 11.56 24.32 7.03
N PHE A 78 11.37 23.85 8.27
CA PHE A 78 11.36 24.73 9.45
C PHE A 78 12.71 25.40 9.71
N ARG A 79 13.84 24.71 9.48
CA ARG A 79 15.17 25.32 9.60
C ARG A 79 15.38 26.44 8.58
N LYS A 80 14.88 26.28 7.36
CA LYS A 80 15.10 27.25 6.27
C LYS A 80 14.14 28.44 6.33
N TYR A 81 12.87 28.21 6.63
CA TYR A 81 11.83 29.23 6.51
C TYR A 81 11.22 29.67 7.84
N GLY A 82 11.49 28.96 8.94
CA GLY A 82 10.92 29.21 10.26
C GLY A 82 9.42 28.90 10.34
N TYR A 83 8.78 29.29 11.45
CA TYR A 83 7.34 29.11 11.67
C TYR A 83 6.49 30.21 11.02
N LYS A 84 6.71 30.46 9.72
CA LYS A 84 5.92 31.43 8.96
C LYS A 84 4.53 30.86 8.71
N LYS A 85 3.51 31.62 9.07
CA LYS A 85 2.11 31.32 8.74
C LYS A 85 1.75 31.98 7.42
N MET A 86 0.98 31.29 6.61
CA MET A 86 0.34 31.86 5.42
C MET A 86 -1.04 32.37 5.77
N SER A 87 -1.46 33.49 5.18
CA SER A 87 -2.82 34.01 5.31
C SER A 87 -3.79 33.28 4.36
N GLY A 88 -5.09 33.27 4.68
CA GLY A 88 -6.09 32.64 3.80
C GLY A 88 -6.11 33.21 2.37
N LYS A 89 -5.89 34.52 2.23
CA LYS A 89 -5.81 35.19 0.91
C LYS A 89 -4.63 34.70 0.06
N GLU A 90 -3.49 34.42 0.70
CA GLU A 90 -2.31 33.87 0.02
C GLU A 90 -2.52 32.39 -0.35
N LEU A 91 -3.26 31.64 0.46
CA LEU A 91 -3.63 30.26 0.16
C LEU A 91 -4.56 30.18 -1.06
N ASP A 92 -5.58 31.03 -1.11
CA ASP A 92 -6.54 31.08 -2.22
C ASP A 92 -5.85 31.46 -3.55
N ALA A 93 -4.84 32.35 -3.49
CA ALA A 93 -4.04 32.73 -4.65
C ALA A 93 -3.19 31.59 -5.24
N LEU A 94 -2.78 30.60 -4.43
CA LEU A 94 -1.98 29.44 -4.89
C LEU A 94 -2.83 28.39 -5.63
N PHE A 95 -4.08 28.21 -5.21
CA PHE A 95 -4.98 27.21 -5.78
C PHE A 95 -5.95 27.79 -6.82
N GLY A 96 -5.85 29.08 -7.11
CA GLY A 96 -6.58 29.74 -8.21
C GLY A 96 -8.10 29.63 -8.08
N LYS A 97 -8.63 29.75 -6.87
CA LYS A 97 -10.07 29.78 -6.61
C LYS A 97 -10.63 31.20 -6.65
#